data_AF-A0A517QQ01-F1
#
_entry.id   AF-A0A517QQ01-F1
#
_cell.length_a   1.000
_cell.length_b   1.000
_cell.length_c   1.000
_cell.angle_alpha   90.00
_cell.angle_beta   90.00
_cell.angle_gamma   90.00
#
_symmetry.space_group_name_H-M   'P 1'
#
loop_
_entity.id
_entity.type
_entity.pdbx_description
1 polymer ?
#
loop_
_entity_poly.entity_id
_entity_poly.type
_entity_poly.pdbx_seq_one_letter_code
_entity_poly.pdbx_strand_id
1 'polypeptide(L)'
;MFTPDLVSLELRQCDDLPENTLVAPLPVIREIRCLLGNIGIQLIVGTEDAVLASKDVFDAFSAWDAMQDDIDDSQDNAHLN
;
A
#
# COMPACT_ATOMS: atom_id res chain seq x y z
N MET A 1 -13.12 -16.41 -11.06
CA MET A 1 -12.35 -15.81 -9.95
C MET A 1 -12.68 -14.33 -9.96
N PHE A 2 -13.33 -13.83 -8.91
CA PHE A 2 -13.51 -12.38 -8.74
C PHE A 2 -12.20 -11.87 -8.16
N THR A 3 -11.42 -11.14 -8.96
CA THR A 3 -10.41 -10.23 -8.42
C THR A 3 -11.18 -9.13 -7.68
N PRO A 4 -10.94 -8.89 -6.38
CA PRO A 4 -11.45 -7.68 -5.75
C PRO A 4 -11.00 -6.49 -6.58
N ASP A 5 -11.85 -5.48 -6.69
CA ASP A 5 -11.49 -4.26 -7.42
C ASP A 5 -10.44 -3.52 -6.57
N LEU A 6 -9.16 -3.91 -6.75
CA LEU A 6 -8.02 -3.35 -6.02
C LEU A 6 -7.92 -1.83 -6.17
N VAL A 7 -8.53 -1.30 -7.22
CA VAL A 7 -8.61 0.13 -7.53
C VAL A 7 -9.42 0.91 -6.48
N SER A 8 -10.24 0.22 -5.68
CA SER A 8 -11.13 0.86 -4.67
C SER A 8 -10.68 0.65 -3.22
N LEU A 9 -9.56 -0.03 -2.97
CA LEU A 9 -9.12 -0.30 -1.61
C LEU A 9 -8.43 0.92 -1.01
N GLU A 10 -9.01 1.45 0.05
CA GLU A 10 -8.42 2.54 0.82
C GLU A 10 -7.31 2.01 1.74
N LEU A 11 -6.15 2.68 1.72
CA LEU A 11 -5.09 2.47 2.69
C LEU A 11 -5.31 3.43 3.88
N ARG A 12 -5.41 2.88 5.10
CA ARG A 12 -5.62 3.66 6.32
C ARG A 12 -4.55 3.35 7.37
N GLN A 13 -4.07 4.38 8.06
CA GLN A 13 -3.24 4.20 9.24
C GLN A 13 -4.07 3.66 10.41
N CYS A 14 -3.52 2.71 11.16
CA CYS A 14 -4.07 2.24 12.42
C CYS A 14 -2.98 2.21 13.50
N ASP A 15 -3.15 3.05 14.54
CA ASP A 15 -2.17 3.24 15.61
C ASP A 15 -2.09 2.05 16.58
N ASP A 16 -3.12 1.20 16.59
CA ASP A 16 -3.17 0.00 17.45
C ASP A 16 -2.38 -1.19 16.88
N LEU A 17 -1.89 -1.08 15.64
CA LEU A 17 -1.12 -2.15 15.01
C LEU A 17 0.34 -2.14 15.46
N PRO A 18 0.94 -3.32 15.69
CA PRO A 18 2.39 -3.43 15.85
C PRO A 18 3.11 -2.86 14.64
N GLU A 19 4.35 -2.39 14.83
CA GLU A 19 5.20 -1.95 13.73
C GLU A 19 5.29 -3.01 12.62
N ASN A 20 5.50 -2.53 11.38
CA ASN A 20 5.73 -3.37 10.23
C ASN A 20 4.59 -4.37 9.95
N THR A 21 3.34 -3.92 10.12
CA THR A 21 2.13 -4.76 10.00
C THR A 21 1.14 -4.18 8.99
N LEU A 22 0.58 -5.06 8.16
CA LEU A 22 -0.56 -4.80 7.29
C LEU A 22 -1.71 -5.76 7.61
N VAL A 23 -2.90 -5.22 7.75
CA VAL A 23 -4.15 -5.96 7.88
C VAL A 23 -4.99 -5.72 6.63
N ALA A 24 -5.42 -6.77 5.95
CA ALA A 24 -6.25 -6.63 4.76
C ALA A 24 -7.21 -7.82 4.57
N PRO A 25 -8.24 -7.70 3.72
CA PRO A 25 -9.08 -8.83 3.33
C PRO A 25 -8.25 -10.00 2.78
N LEU A 26 -8.70 -11.23 3.06
CA LEU A 26 -8.03 -12.46 2.62
C LEU A 26 -7.69 -12.49 1.10
N PRO A 27 -8.56 -12.02 0.18
CA PRO A 27 -8.21 -11.96 -1.24
C PRO A 27 -6.98 -11.11 -1.52
N VAL A 28 -6.87 -9.95 -0.86
CA VAL A 28 -5.75 -9.01 -0.99
C VAL A 28 -4.46 -9.60 -0.43
N ILE A 29 -4.53 -10.20 0.77
CA ILE A 29 -3.37 -10.88 1.37
C ILE A 29 -2.82 -11.99 0.47
N ARG A 30 -3.71 -12.73 -0.20
CA ARG A 30 -3.30 -13.77 -1.16
C ARG A 30 -2.55 -13.17 -2.33
N GLU A 31 -3.05 -12.08 -2.91
CA GLU A 31 -2.42 -11.41 -4.03
C GLU A 31 -1.06 -10.80 -3.66
N ILE A 32 -0.96 -10.12 -2.51
CA ILE A 32 0.31 -9.59 -1.99
C ILE A 32 1.34 -10.72 -1.88
N ARG A 33 0.97 -11.85 -1.30
CA ARG A 33 1.88 -13.01 -1.18
C ARG A 33 2.22 -13.64 -2.53
N CYS A 34 1.31 -13.65 -3.49
CA CYS A 34 1.59 -14.15 -4.83
C CYS A 34 2.58 -13.26 -5.58
N LEU A 35 2.50 -11.94 -5.41
CA LEU A 35 3.35 -10.97 -6.11
C LEU A 35 4.72 -10.79 -5.47
N LEU A 36 4.75 -10.62 -4.14
CA LEU A 36 5.97 -10.26 -3.42
C LEU A 36 6.63 -11.45 -2.72
N GLY A 37 5.96 -12.61 -2.68
CA GLY A 37 6.47 -13.80 -2.02
C GLY A 37 6.66 -13.57 -0.51
N ASN A 38 7.88 -13.81 -0.04
CA ASN A 38 8.21 -13.67 1.38
C ASN A 38 8.68 -12.23 1.66
N ILE A 39 7.78 -11.43 2.21
CA ILE A 39 8.06 -10.04 2.60
C ILE A 39 8.36 -9.94 4.09
N GLY A 40 9.19 -8.98 4.45
CA GLY A 40 9.51 -8.68 5.85
C GLY A 40 8.36 -8.05 6.63
N ILE A 41 7.22 -7.79 5.99
CA ILE A 41 6.02 -7.17 6.61
C ILE A 41 5.11 -8.27 7.16
N GLN A 42 4.61 -8.06 8.38
CA GLN A 42 3.61 -8.94 8.97
C GLN A 42 2.26 -8.75 8.29
N LEU A 43 1.76 -9.81 7.66
CA LEU A 43 0.47 -9.82 6.97
C LEU A 43 -0.60 -10.52 7.81
N ILE A 44 -1.65 -9.79 8.16
CA ILE A 44 -2.79 -10.27 8.96
C ILE A 44 -4.07 -10.18 8.13
N VAL A 45 -4.93 -11.18 8.26
CA VAL A 45 -6.25 -11.16 7.61
C VAL A 45 -7.21 -10.36 8.48
N GLY A 46 -7.75 -9.27 7.91
CA GLY A 46 -8.79 -8.45 8.51
C GLY A 46 -10.17 -8.70 7.94
N THR A 47 -11.18 -8.11 8.58
CA THR A 47 -12.59 -8.15 8.16
C THR A 47 -13.08 -6.85 7.56
N GLU A 48 -12.28 -5.78 7.63
CA GLU A 48 -12.61 -4.47 7.09
C GLU A 48 -12.41 -4.44 5.58
N ASP A 49 -13.22 -3.65 4.88
CA ASP A 49 -13.10 -3.40 3.44
C ASP A 49 -12.07 -2.29 3.16
N ALA A 50 -10.91 -2.39 3.81
CA ALA A 50 -9.80 -1.47 3.73
C ALA A 50 -8.49 -2.20 4.06
N VAL A 51 -7.37 -1.62 3.66
CA VAL A 51 -6.04 -2.06 4.11
C VAL A 51 -5.62 -1.17 5.27
N LEU A 52 -5.46 -1.76 6.45
CA LEU A 52 -4.93 -1.05 7.60
C LEU A 52 -3.41 -1.26 7.67
N ALA A 53 -2.67 -0.19 7.86
CA ALA A 53 -1.22 -0.20 7.99
C ALA A 53 -0.81 0.34 9.36
N SER A 54 0.22 -0.28 9.94
CA SER A 54 0.95 0.33 11.04
C SER A 54 1.56 1.66 10.61
N LYS A 55 1.79 2.55 11.58
CA LYS A 55 2.26 3.92 11.31
C LYS A 55 3.50 3.97 10.40
N ASP A 56 4.50 3.14 10.68
CA ASP A 56 5.75 3.08 9.92
C ASP A 56 5.54 2.66 8.46
N VAL A 57 4.64 1.69 8.23
CA VAL A 57 4.30 1.23 6.88
C VAL A 57 3.51 2.31 6.14
N PHE A 58 2.55 2.93 6.80
CA PHE A 58 1.75 4.01 6.20
C PHE A 58 2.62 5.22 5.83
N ASP A 59 3.51 5.64 6.71
CA ASP A 59 4.47 6.74 6.46
C ASP A 59 5.39 6.38 5.28
N ALA A 60 5.84 5.13 5.16
CA ALA A 60 6.67 4.67 4.06
C ALA A 60 5.94 4.70 2.70
N PHE A 61 4.68 4.27 2.65
CA PHE A 61 3.84 4.39 1.44
C PHE A 61 3.60 5.86 1.09
N SER A 62 3.26 6.70 2.07
CA SER A 62 3.01 8.13 1.85
C SER A 62 4.24 8.86 1.31
N ALA A 63 5.44 8.52 1.82
CA ALA A 63 6.69 9.07 1.31
C ALA A 63 6.98 8.59 -0.12
N TRP A 64 6.68 7.32 -0.43
CA TRP A 64 6.85 6.80 -1.78
C TRP A 64 5.91 7.46 -2.79
N ASP A 65 4.64 7.67 -2.42
CA ASP A 65 3.65 8.36 -3.25
C ASP A 65 4.10 9.81 -3.53
N ALA A 66 4.52 10.54 -2.50
CA ALA A 66 5.02 11.91 -2.67
C ALA A 66 6.25 11.99 -3.60
N MET A 67 7.12 10.98 -3.58
CA MET A 67 8.26 10.92 -4.49
C MET A 67 7.84 10.67 -5.96
N GLN A 68 6.69 10.03 -6.20
CA GLN A 68 6.18 9.86 -7.56
C GLN A 68 5.58 11.15 -8.11
N ASP A 69 4.88 11.91 -7.27
CA ASP A 69 4.32 13.21 -7.66
C ASP A 69 5.42 14.20 -8.10
N ASP A 70 6.55 14.23 -7.38
CA ASP A 70 7.71 15.08 -7.73
C ASP A 70 8.36 14.68 -9.08
N ILE A 71 8.25 13.41 -9.48
CA ILE A 71 8.83 12.91 -10.74
C ILE A 71 8.00 13.34 -11.94
N ASP A 72 6.68 13.43 -11.81
CA ASP A 72 5.77 13.81 -12.90
C ASP A 72 5.92 15.31 -13.25
N ASP A 73 6.03 16.18 -12.23
CA ASP A 73 6.27 17.63 -12.40
C ASP A 73 7.64 17.95 -13.05
N SER A 74 8.60 17.02 -12.95
CA SER A 74 9.95 17.18 -13.51
C SER A 74 10.01 16.90 -15.02
N GLN A 75 9.06 16.16 -15.59
CA GLN A 75 9.07 15.78 -17.00
C GLN A 75 8.47 16.85 -17.92
N ASP A 76 7.60 17.73 -17.41
CA ASP A 76 6.98 18.81 -18.19
C ASP A 76 7.91 20.00 -18.47
N ASN A 77 9.02 20.14 -17.73
CA ASN A 77 9.99 21.23 -17.94
C ASN A 77 11.16 20.86 -18.89
N ALA A 78 11.24 19.62 -19.38
CA ALA A 78 12.35 19.16 -20.24
C ALA A 78 12.12 19.39 -21.74
N HIS A 79 10.93 19.85 -22.16
CA HIS A 79 10.57 20.04 -23.58
C HIS A 79 10.56 21.51 -24.07
N LEU A 80 10.99 22.46 -23.23
CA LEU A 80 11.08 23.88 -23.57
C LEU A 80 12.51 24.41 -23.31
N ASN A 81 13.49 23.95 -24.08
CA ASN A 81 14.73 24.68 -24.36
C ASN A 81 15.38 24.19 -25.66
#